data_AF-A0A7W0NB76-F1
#
_entry.id   AF-A0A7W0NB76-F1
#
_cell.length_a   1.000
_cell.length_b   1.000
_cell.length_c   1.000
_cell.angle_alpha   90.00
_cell.angle_beta   90.00
_cell.angle_gamma   90.00
#
_symmetry.space_group_name_H-M   'P 1'
#
loop_
_entity.id
_entity.type
_entity.pdbx_description
1 polymer ?
#
loop_
_entity_poly.entity_id
_entity_poly.type
_entity_poly.pdbx_seq_one_letter_code
_entity_poly.pdbx_strand_id
1 'polypeptide(L)'
;MAQPLLVTFASADGSQFRAVIERPEDIARVQTALEGDGYAGIPNGALAAGDGGFNAPHAWHMTAVEIVDVTIELCDGNASFVDEDLDYWLTNVGRFCPWSATVLAAEPFGTAPTPSPPAPTPSPSPPAVPTSSPIPPPVPSEPENPSAVEPDTTSDTGTGTTTTLPTTGTGANGPGSAPISGVMLTLVVTIAVLTAGSLRAKRTRAGFPV
;
A
#
# COMPACT_ATOMS: atom_id res chain seq x y z
N MET A 1 -16.13 -6.94 23.69
CA MET A 1 -14.79 -6.75 23.10
C MET A 1 -14.93 -6.98 21.60
N ALA A 2 -14.38 -6.11 20.76
CA ALA A 2 -14.33 -6.36 19.32
C ALA A 2 -13.40 -7.56 19.05
N GLN A 3 -13.70 -8.34 18.00
CA GLN A 3 -12.83 -9.42 17.54
C GLN A 3 -11.57 -8.81 16.91
N PRO A 4 -10.34 -9.21 17.33
CA PRO A 4 -9.11 -8.80 16.66
C PRO A 4 -9.15 -9.08 15.16
N LEU A 5 -8.55 -8.18 14.38
CA LEU A 5 -8.44 -8.31 12.93
C LEU A 5 -6.99 -8.52 12.51
N LEU A 6 -6.76 -9.44 11.58
CA LEU A 6 -5.53 -9.52 10.81
C LEU A 6 -5.73 -8.70 9.56
N VAL A 7 -4.95 -7.63 9.42
CA VAL A 7 -5.13 -6.61 8.40
C VAL A 7 -3.96 -6.66 7.44
N THR A 8 -4.25 -6.74 6.15
CA THR A 8 -3.27 -6.57 5.08
C THR A 8 -3.21 -5.10 4.70
N PHE A 9 -2.04 -4.50 4.84
CA PHE A 9 -1.74 -3.14 4.44
C PHE A 9 -0.88 -3.12 3.18
N ALA A 10 -0.99 -2.05 2.39
CA ALA A 10 0.00 -1.68 1.37
C ALA A 10 0.76 -0.43 1.82
N SER A 11 2.09 -0.46 1.74
CA SER A 11 2.98 0.69 1.82
C SER A 11 2.98 1.51 0.51
N ALA A 12 3.66 2.66 0.51
CA ALA A 12 3.66 3.61 -0.61
C ALA A 12 4.22 3.00 -1.92
N ASP A 13 5.19 2.11 -1.82
CA ASP A 13 5.79 1.40 -2.96
C ASP A 13 4.95 0.18 -3.44
N GLY A 14 3.82 -0.08 -2.80
CA GLY A 14 2.96 -1.24 -3.07
C GLY A 14 3.41 -2.54 -2.40
N SER A 15 4.52 -2.54 -1.64
CA SER A 15 4.86 -3.66 -0.77
C SER A 15 3.76 -3.83 0.27
N GLN A 16 3.38 -5.08 0.55
CA GLN A 16 2.29 -5.40 1.47
C GLN A 16 2.85 -6.00 2.73
N PHE A 17 2.21 -5.76 3.87
CA PHE A 17 2.50 -6.44 5.12
C PHE A 17 1.20 -6.70 5.88
N ARG A 18 1.24 -7.60 6.86
CA ARG A 18 0.11 -7.98 7.69
C ARG A 18 0.38 -7.67 9.14
N ALA A 19 -0.59 -7.07 9.81
CA ALA A 19 -0.52 -6.75 11.23
C ALA A 19 -1.84 -7.06 11.93
N VAL A 20 -1.75 -7.43 13.21
CA VAL A 20 -2.92 -7.69 14.05
C VAL A 20 -3.34 -6.41 14.73
N ILE A 21 -4.61 -6.05 14.58
CA ILE A 21 -5.25 -4.88 15.19
C ILE A 21 -6.25 -5.36 16.25
N GLU A 22 -6.02 -4.98 17.50
CA GLU A 22 -6.78 -5.48 18.65
C GLU A 22 -7.64 -4.41 19.33
N ARG A 23 -7.25 -3.13 19.23
CA ARG A 23 -7.94 -2.02 19.86
C ARG A 23 -9.29 -1.77 19.17
N PRO A 24 -10.43 -1.74 19.91
CA PRO A 24 -11.75 -1.56 19.31
C PRO A 24 -11.91 -0.32 18.41
N GLU A 25 -11.30 0.79 18.79
CA GLU A 25 -11.28 2.04 18.04
C GLU A 25 -10.50 1.93 16.72
N ASP A 26 -9.41 1.17 16.73
CA ASP A 26 -8.56 0.96 15.55
C ASP A 26 -9.22 -0.04 14.60
N ILE A 27 -9.89 -1.06 15.15
CA ILE A 27 -10.75 -1.98 14.39
C ILE A 27 -11.84 -1.20 13.65
N ALA A 28 -12.48 -0.23 14.31
CA ALA A 28 -13.51 0.60 13.67
C ALA A 28 -12.93 1.50 12.56
N ARG A 29 -11.72 2.02 12.73
CA ARG A 29 -10.99 2.79 11.69
C ARG A 29 -10.68 1.91 10.47
N VAL A 30 -10.16 0.69 10.69
CA VAL A 30 -9.89 -0.28 9.62
C VAL A 30 -11.16 -0.66 8.86
N GLN A 31 -12.27 -0.91 9.56
CA GLN A 31 -13.56 -1.21 8.93
C GLN A 31 -14.08 -0.03 8.10
N THR A 32 -13.97 1.19 8.62
CA THR A 32 -14.35 2.40 7.88
C THR A 32 -13.48 2.58 6.62
N ALA A 33 -12.18 2.32 6.73
CA ALA A 33 -11.24 2.41 5.62
C ALA A 33 -11.59 1.43 4.48
N LEU A 34 -12.00 0.20 4.80
CA LEU A 34 -12.43 -0.81 3.81
C LEU A 34 -13.69 -0.41 3.02
N GLU A 35 -14.56 0.40 3.61
CA GLU A 35 -15.76 0.94 2.97
C GLU A 35 -15.47 2.25 2.20
N GLY A 36 -14.30 2.85 2.42
CA GLY A 36 -13.91 4.16 1.92
C GLY A 36 -12.70 4.12 0.99
N ASP A 37 -11.72 4.97 1.27
CA ASP A 37 -10.51 5.17 0.47
C ASP A 37 -9.33 4.26 0.86
N GLY A 38 -9.55 3.34 1.81
CA GLY A 38 -8.51 2.47 2.35
C GLY A 38 -7.63 3.12 3.42
N TYR A 39 -7.77 4.41 3.72
CA TYR A 39 -6.92 5.05 4.73
C TYR A 39 -7.55 4.97 6.13
N ALA A 40 -6.89 4.24 7.04
CA ALA A 40 -7.32 4.11 8.44
C ALA A 40 -6.56 5.07 9.38
N GLY A 41 -5.47 5.68 8.91
CA GLY A 41 -4.42 6.27 9.73
C GLY A 41 -3.12 5.48 9.60
N ILE A 42 -2.11 5.85 10.40
CA ILE A 42 -0.76 5.28 10.35
C ILE A 42 -0.72 4.07 11.30
N PRO A 43 -0.55 2.83 10.82
CA PRO A 43 -0.29 1.70 11.68
C PRO A 43 1.08 1.88 12.32
N ASN A 44 1.15 1.76 13.63
CA ASN A 44 2.31 2.14 14.39
C ASN A 44 2.60 1.10 15.48
N GLY A 45 3.71 0.39 15.36
CA GLY A 45 4.02 -0.75 16.24
C GLY A 45 5.51 -0.99 16.41
N ALA A 46 5.85 -1.76 17.45
CA ALA A 46 7.22 -2.25 17.63
C ALA A 46 7.51 -3.40 16.68
N LEU A 47 8.73 -3.47 16.16
CA LEU A 47 9.17 -4.59 15.31
C LEU A 47 9.72 -5.73 16.17
N ALA A 48 9.38 -6.96 15.78
CA ALA A 48 9.95 -8.18 16.34
C ALA A 48 10.41 -9.10 15.21
N ALA A 49 11.48 -9.87 15.48
CA ALA A 49 12.00 -10.85 14.54
C ALA A 49 11.03 -12.04 14.36
N GLY A 50 11.07 -12.64 13.17
CA GLY A 50 10.15 -13.70 12.74
C GLY A 50 8.83 -13.16 12.23
N ASP A 51 8.08 -13.95 11.46
CA ASP A 51 6.84 -13.54 10.79
C ASP A 51 5.61 -13.47 11.72
N GLY A 52 5.76 -13.82 13.00
CA GLY A 52 4.66 -13.91 13.97
C GLY A 52 3.61 -14.98 13.65
N GLY A 53 3.86 -15.83 12.64
CA GLY A 53 2.88 -16.79 12.09
C GLY A 53 1.81 -16.18 11.18
N PHE A 54 1.87 -14.88 10.88
CA PHE A 54 0.85 -14.19 10.07
C PHE A 54 1.43 -13.21 9.05
N ASN A 55 2.68 -12.77 9.17
CA ASN A 55 3.28 -11.77 8.30
C ASN A 55 4.20 -12.37 7.22
N ALA A 56 4.09 -13.66 6.90
CA ALA A 56 4.84 -14.25 5.81
C ALA A 56 4.54 -13.52 4.48
N PRO A 57 5.55 -13.28 3.60
CA PRO A 57 6.90 -13.84 3.63
C PRO A 57 7.93 -13.06 4.46
N HIS A 58 7.54 -11.97 5.14
CA HIS A 58 8.46 -11.14 5.91
C HIS A 58 9.08 -11.92 7.07
N ALA A 59 10.37 -11.71 7.33
CA ALA A 59 11.06 -12.29 8.48
C ALA A 59 10.89 -11.45 9.76
N TRP A 60 9.83 -10.65 9.83
CA TRP A 60 9.51 -9.74 10.91
C TRP A 60 7.99 -9.58 11.05
N HIS A 61 7.53 -9.05 12.18
CA HIS A 61 6.15 -8.65 12.38
C HIS A 61 6.07 -7.45 13.32
N MET A 62 4.95 -6.73 13.25
CA MET A 62 4.64 -5.67 14.21
C MET A 62 3.95 -6.26 15.45
N THR A 63 4.28 -5.68 16.61
CA THR A 63 3.66 -5.97 17.91
C THR A 63 3.15 -4.67 18.54
N ALA A 64 2.13 -4.78 19.40
CA ALA A 64 1.49 -3.65 20.06
C ALA A 64 1.11 -2.52 19.08
N VAL A 65 0.37 -2.90 18.02
CA VAL A 65 0.01 -1.99 16.93
C VAL A 65 -1.14 -1.08 17.35
N GLU A 66 -0.96 0.21 17.08
CA GLU A 66 -2.00 1.23 17.21
C GLU A 66 -2.16 1.97 15.87
N ILE A 67 -3.37 2.43 15.57
CA ILE A 67 -3.61 3.30 14.41
C ILE A 67 -3.63 4.75 14.87
N VAL A 68 -2.63 5.52 14.48
CA VAL A 68 -2.45 6.91 14.93
C VAL A 68 -2.50 7.89 13.78
N ASP A 69 -2.74 9.17 14.10
CA ASP A 69 -2.92 10.20 13.06
C ASP A 69 -1.60 10.87 12.66
N VAL A 70 -0.57 10.75 13.50
CA VAL A 70 0.77 11.32 13.28
C VAL A 70 1.84 10.52 14.02
N THR A 71 3.03 10.42 13.44
CA THR A 71 4.22 9.84 14.08
C THR A 71 5.47 10.68 13.74
N ILE A 72 6.67 10.18 14.05
CA ILE A 72 7.93 10.82 13.64
C ILE A 72 8.47 10.14 12.38
N GLU A 73 9.17 10.90 11.54
CA GLU A 73 9.75 10.44 10.27
C GLU A 73 10.68 9.21 10.42
N LEU A 74 11.24 8.97 11.61
CA LEU A 74 12.25 7.93 11.83
C LEU A 74 11.73 6.51 11.59
N CYS A 75 10.44 6.24 11.85
CA CYS A 75 9.85 4.92 11.62
C CYS A 75 9.03 4.84 10.32
N ASP A 76 8.98 5.92 9.53
CA ASP A 76 8.30 5.92 8.23
C ASP A 76 9.14 5.19 7.18
N GLY A 77 8.48 4.44 6.31
CA GLY A 77 9.13 3.60 5.32
C GLY A 77 8.16 2.65 4.62
N ASN A 78 8.71 1.81 3.75
CA ASN A 78 7.98 0.74 3.10
C ASN A 78 8.31 -0.61 3.73
N ALA A 79 7.41 -1.59 3.62
CA ALA A 79 7.66 -2.94 4.11
C ALA A 79 8.91 -3.57 3.45
N SER A 80 9.15 -3.25 2.17
CA SER A 80 10.37 -3.64 1.44
C SER A 80 11.66 -3.15 2.11
N PHE A 81 11.67 -1.95 2.70
CA PHE A 81 12.86 -1.41 3.37
C PHE A 81 13.19 -2.20 4.64
N VAL A 82 12.17 -2.71 5.33
CA VAL A 82 12.34 -3.58 6.50
C VAL A 82 12.92 -4.93 6.07
N ASP A 83 12.52 -5.46 4.92
CA ASP A 83 13.08 -6.71 4.38
C ASP A 83 14.53 -6.55 3.93
N GLU A 84 14.87 -5.42 3.30
CA GLU A 84 16.21 -5.15 2.76
C GLU A 84 17.28 -4.98 3.83
N ASP A 85 16.94 -4.40 4.99
CA ASP A 85 17.88 -4.18 6.10
C ASP A 85 17.26 -4.50 7.46
N LEU A 86 16.79 -5.74 7.61
CA LEU A 86 16.04 -6.16 8.79
C LEU A 86 16.81 -5.96 10.11
N ASP A 87 18.13 -6.20 10.12
CA ASP A 87 18.93 -6.02 11.34
C ASP A 87 18.88 -4.57 11.81
N TYR A 88 19.15 -3.61 10.92
CA TYR A 88 19.04 -2.18 11.23
C TYR A 88 17.65 -1.78 11.73
N TRP A 89 16.58 -2.26 11.06
CA TRP A 89 15.23 -1.94 11.48
C TRP A 89 14.88 -2.50 12.86
N LEU A 90 15.38 -3.69 13.22
CA LEU A 90 15.18 -4.27 14.54
C LEU A 90 16.04 -3.60 15.61
N THR A 91 17.30 -3.28 15.34
CA THR A 91 18.26 -2.83 16.35
C THR A 91 18.35 -1.32 16.52
N ASN A 92 18.10 -0.54 15.45
CA ASN A 92 18.29 0.91 15.45
C ASN A 92 16.97 1.67 15.40
N VAL A 93 16.01 1.23 14.57
CA VAL A 93 14.70 1.87 14.48
C VAL A 93 13.73 1.32 15.52
N GLY A 94 13.65 -0.01 15.62
CA GLY A 94 12.85 -0.78 16.59
C GLY A 94 11.33 -0.69 16.39
N ARG A 95 10.84 0.17 15.48
CA ARG A 95 9.43 0.43 15.23
C ARG A 95 9.19 0.70 13.75
N PHE A 96 7.96 0.47 13.30
CA PHE A 96 7.54 0.73 11.93
C PHE A 96 6.23 1.51 11.94
N CYS A 97 6.17 2.59 11.17
CA CYS A 97 5.04 3.50 11.09
C CYS A 97 4.84 4.05 9.66
N PRO A 98 4.43 3.23 8.68
CA PRO A 98 4.30 3.67 7.28
C PRO A 98 3.18 4.72 7.12
N TRP A 99 3.53 5.98 6.86
CA TRP A 99 2.58 7.11 6.80
C TRP A 99 1.53 6.96 5.71
N SER A 100 1.93 6.35 4.60
CA SER A 100 1.07 6.16 3.43
C SER A 100 0.39 4.78 3.40
N ALA A 101 0.34 4.08 4.54
CA ALA A 101 -0.25 2.75 4.56
C ALA A 101 -1.76 2.80 4.29
N THR A 102 -2.21 1.90 3.42
CA THR A 102 -3.63 1.71 3.11
C THR A 102 -4.06 0.30 3.42
N VAL A 103 -5.29 0.14 3.91
CA VAL A 103 -5.91 -1.14 4.19
C VAL A 103 -6.37 -1.78 2.89
N LEU A 104 -5.90 -2.98 2.60
CA LEU A 104 -6.31 -3.78 1.45
C LEU A 104 -7.36 -4.84 1.81
N ALA A 105 -7.22 -5.44 2.99
CA ALA A 105 -8.09 -6.50 3.47
C ALA A 105 -8.04 -6.60 5.00
N ALA A 106 -9.10 -7.11 5.61
CA ALA A 106 -9.09 -7.51 7.01
C ALA A 106 -9.91 -8.77 7.23
N GLU A 107 -9.44 -9.65 8.11
CA GLU A 107 -10.11 -10.89 8.49
C GLU A 107 -10.05 -11.12 10.00
N PRO A 108 -10.99 -11.86 10.60
CA PRO A 108 -10.93 -12.20 12.01
C PRO A 108 -9.64 -12.95 12.37
N PHE A 109 -8.90 -12.45 13.36
CA PHE A 109 -7.67 -13.07 13.85
C PHE A 109 -7.89 -13.86 15.14
N GLY A 110 -7.21 -14.99 15.29
CA GLY A 110 -7.24 -15.78 16.53
C GLY A 110 -8.55 -16.53 16.78
N THR A 111 -9.47 -16.56 15.81
CA THR A 111 -10.54 -17.56 15.83
C THR A 111 -9.94 -18.91 15.44
N ALA A 112 -10.13 -19.91 16.31
CA ALA A 112 -9.94 -21.30 15.87
C ALA A 112 -10.76 -21.49 14.58
N PRO A 113 -10.25 -22.20 13.56
CA PRO A 113 -10.99 -22.39 12.34
C PRO A 113 -12.36 -22.91 12.73
N THR A 114 -13.42 -22.14 12.41
CA THR A 114 -14.78 -22.66 12.42
C THR A 114 -14.68 -23.99 11.68
N PRO A 115 -15.08 -25.13 12.28
CA PRO A 115 -15.07 -26.40 11.54
C PRO A 115 -15.80 -26.11 10.26
N SER A 116 -15.14 -26.32 9.11
CA SER A 116 -15.78 -26.14 7.81
C SER A 116 -17.16 -26.79 7.92
N PRO A 117 -18.24 -26.10 7.51
CA PRO A 117 -19.52 -26.76 7.38
C PRO A 117 -19.25 -28.09 6.68
N PRO A 118 -19.71 -29.23 7.22
CA PRO A 118 -19.46 -30.52 6.59
C PRO A 118 -19.78 -30.35 5.11
N ALA A 119 -18.82 -30.71 4.25
CA ALA A 119 -18.96 -30.53 2.81
C ALA A 119 -20.37 -30.97 2.42
N PRO A 120 -21.12 -30.18 1.62
CA PRO A 120 -22.44 -30.60 1.19
C PRO A 120 -22.30 -32.00 0.62
N THR A 121 -22.98 -32.97 1.23
CA THR A 121 -23.00 -34.36 0.76
C THR A 121 -23.17 -34.32 -0.75
N PRO A 122 -22.31 -34.98 -1.56
CA PRO A 122 -22.43 -34.90 -3.00
C PRO A 122 -23.86 -35.26 -3.37
N SER A 123 -24.59 -34.27 -3.90
CA SER A 123 -25.90 -34.50 -4.49
C SER A 123 -25.71 -35.60 -5.54
N PRO A 124 -26.56 -36.64 -5.58
CA PRO A 124 -26.39 -37.73 -6.54
C PRO A 124 -26.27 -37.14 -7.94
N SER A 125 -25.15 -37.42 -8.58
CA SER A 125 -24.86 -36.94 -9.93
C SER A 125 -26.04 -37.34 -10.82
N PRO A 126 -26.68 -36.39 -11.53
CA PRO A 126 -27.74 -36.76 -12.48
C PRO A 126 -27.16 -37.73 -13.51
N PRO A 127 -27.95 -38.71 -14.00
CA PRO A 127 -27.50 -39.64 -15.02
C PRO A 127 -26.98 -38.85 -16.23
N ALA A 128 -25.80 -39.24 -16.72
CA ALA A 128 -25.12 -38.60 -17.82
C ALA A 128 -26.07 -38.46 -19.02
N VAL A 129 -26.35 -37.23 -19.43
CA VAL A 129 -26.99 -36.95 -20.70
C VAL A 129 -25.99 -37.31 -21.80
N PRO A 130 -26.36 -38.09 -22.84
CA PRO A 130 -25.45 -38.37 -23.94
C PRO A 130 -25.06 -37.06 -24.63
N THR A 131 -23.79 -36.71 -24.55
CA THR A 131 -23.19 -35.56 -25.23
C THR A 131 -23.20 -35.81 -26.74
N SER A 132 -24.02 -35.07 -27.47
CA SER A 132 -23.90 -34.97 -28.93
C SER A 132 -22.53 -34.37 -29.28
N SER A 133 -21.74 -35.11 -30.08
CA SER A 133 -20.41 -34.67 -30.52
C SER A 133 -20.48 -33.33 -31.27
N PRO A 134 -19.64 -32.35 -30.93
CA PRO A 134 -19.54 -31.11 -31.71
C PRO A 134 -18.86 -31.37 -33.06
N ILE A 135 -19.42 -30.73 -34.10
CA ILE A 135 -18.83 -30.65 -35.45
C ILE A 135 -17.49 -29.90 -35.35
N PRO A 136 -16.40 -30.41 -35.95
CA PRO A 136 -15.11 -29.73 -35.91
C PRO A 136 -15.15 -28.40 -36.69
N PRO A 137 -14.47 -27.35 -36.21
CA PRO A 137 -14.39 -26.08 -36.93
C PRO A 137 -13.59 -26.22 -38.24
N PRO A 138 -13.86 -25.38 -39.25
CA PRO A 138 -13.08 -25.37 -40.47
C PRO A 138 -11.64 -24.89 -40.22
N VAL A 139 -10.70 -25.58 -40.87
CA VAL A 139 -9.25 -25.33 -40.84
C VAL A 139 -8.94 -23.94 -41.43
N PRO A 140 -8.22 -23.05 -40.73
CA PRO A 140 -7.71 -21.81 -41.31
C PRO A 140 -6.57 -22.07 -42.29
N SER A 141 -6.63 -21.45 -43.47
CA SER A 141 -5.56 -21.48 -44.47
C SER A 141 -4.36 -20.64 -44.03
N GLU A 142 -3.18 -21.25 -44.13
CA GLU A 142 -1.85 -20.71 -43.82
C GLU A 142 -1.45 -19.56 -44.76
N PRO A 143 -1.04 -18.38 -44.24
CA PRO A 143 -0.42 -17.34 -45.06
C PRO A 143 1.08 -17.62 -45.26
N GLU A 144 1.48 -17.59 -46.53
CA GLU A 144 2.85 -17.79 -47.01
C GLU A 144 3.82 -16.75 -46.43
N ASN A 145 5.00 -17.25 -46.03
CA ASN A 145 6.12 -16.50 -45.47
C ASN A 145 7.11 -16.11 -46.59
N PRO A 146 7.30 -14.82 -46.92
CA PRO A 146 8.42 -14.39 -47.75
C PRO A 146 9.67 -14.03 -46.92
N SER A 147 10.76 -14.66 -47.34
CA SER A 147 12.15 -14.53 -46.92
C SER A 147 12.72 -13.10 -46.81
N ALA A 148 13.62 -12.97 -45.83
CA ALA A 148 14.97 -12.38 -45.88
C ALA A 148 15.21 -11.03 -46.57
N VAL A 149 15.67 -10.03 -45.80
CA VAL A 149 16.66 -9.03 -46.22
C VAL A 149 17.53 -8.63 -45.01
N GLU A 150 18.85 -8.76 -45.16
CA GLU A 150 19.91 -8.31 -44.22
C GLU A 150 20.07 -6.78 -44.25
N PRO A 151 20.60 -6.14 -43.18
CA PRO A 151 21.27 -4.85 -43.34
C PRO A 151 22.79 -4.93 -43.14
N ASP A 152 23.42 -4.32 -44.13
CA ASP A 152 24.84 -4.16 -44.40
C ASP A 152 25.55 -3.21 -43.42
N THR A 153 26.86 -3.34 -43.47
CA THR A 153 27.96 -2.60 -42.84
C THR A 153 27.94 -1.07 -43.02
N THR A 154 28.51 -0.34 -42.05
CA THR A 154 29.21 0.99 -42.11
C THR A 154 29.20 1.61 -40.71
N SER A 155 30.17 2.37 -40.20
CA SER A 155 31.54 2.70 -40.58
C SER A 155 32.21 3.24 -39.31
N ASP A 156 33.46 2.83 -39.11
CA ASP A 156 34.43 3.37 -38.15
C ASP A 156 34.92 4.76 -38.60
N THR A 157 35.18 5.67 -37.66
CA THR A 157 36.26 6.70 -37.60
C THR A 157 35.88 7.76 -36.56
N GLY A 158 36.68 7.94 -35.49
CA GLY A 158 36.42 9.00 -34.52
C GLY A 158 37.41 9.16 -33.35
N THR A 159 38.69 9.20 -33.67
CA THR A 159 39.83 9.88 -33.00
C THR A 159 39.63 10.63 -31.67
N GLY A 160 40.47 10.28 -30.67
CA GLY A 160 41.07 11.18 -29.65
C GLY A 160 40.14 11.65 -28.52
N THR A 161 40.55 11.85 -27.27
CA THR A 161 41.87 12.13 -26.72
C THR A 161 41.81 11.86 -25.21
N THR A 162 42.79 11.13 -24.69
CA THR A 162 43.04 10.91 -23.27
C THR A 162 43.51 12.21 -22.62
N THR A 163 42.84 12.66 -21.54
CA THR A 163 43.44 13.58 -20.56
C THR A 163 43.11 13.12 -19.16
N THR A 164 44.16 12.68 -18.47
CA THR A 164 44.23 12.30 -17.07
C THR A 164 44.73 13.45 -16.19
N LEU A 165 44.46 13.31 -14.88
CA LEU A 165 45.03 13.96 -13.66
C LEU A 165 44.37 15.27 -13.14
N PRO A 166 44.54 15.61 -11.83
CA PRO A 166 44.73 14.75 -10.63
C PRO A 166 43.90 15.16 -9.38
N THR A 167 43.98 14.30 -8.37
CA THR A 167 43.57 14.47 -6.97
C THR A 167 44.49 15.43 -6.18
N THR A 168 43.90 16.04 -5.15
CA THR A 168 44.45 16.53 -3.85
C THR A 168 44.60 18.05 -3.68
N GLY A 169 43.98 18.60 -2.62
CA GLY A 169 44.29 19.93 -2.12
C GLY A 169 43.34 20.46 -1.03
N THR A 170 43.65 20.12 0.22
CA THR A 170 43.12 20.68 1.48
C THR A 170 43.25 22.21 1.58
N GLY A 171 42.27 22.91 2.18
CA GLY A 171 42.46 24.28 2.68
C GLY A 171 41.17 25.00 3.11
N ALA A 172 41.04 25.28 4.41
CA ALA A 172 39.93 25.96 5.07
C ALA A 172 39.83 27.47 4.77
N ASN A 173 38.62 28.05 4.92
CA ASN A 173 38.29 29.25 5.73
C ASN A 173 37.02 29.97 5.22
N GLY A 174 36.07 30.23 6.13
CA GLY A 174 35.32 31.49 6.13
C GLY A 174 33.83 31.46 5.72
N PRO A 175 32.92 32.06 6.51
CA PRO A 175 31.47 31.94 6.33
C PRO A 175 30.92 33.03 5.40
N GLY A 176 29.91 32.68 4.60
CA GLY A 176 29.30 33.63 3.67
C GLY A 176 27.95 33.14 3.16
N SER A 177 26.91 33.66 3.78
CA SER A 177 25.50 33.58 3.39
C SER A 177 25.25 33.76 1.89
N ALA A 178 24.43 32.90 1.30
CA ALA A 178 23.24 33.29 0.52
C ALA A 178 22.42 32.04 0.12
N PRO A 179 21.07 32.11 0.18
CA PRO A 179 20.20 30.96 -0.02
C PRO A 179 20.01 30.62 -1.50
N ILE A 180 20.13 29.33 -1.80
CA ILE A 180 19.67 28.73 -3.05
C ILE A 180 18.16 28.88 -3.16
N SER A 181 17.77 29.44 -4.31
CA SER A 181 16.40 29.73 -4.73
C SER A 181 15.55 28.45 -4.69
N GLY A 182 14.67 28.36 -3.69
CA GLY A 182 13.59 27.39 -3.66
C GLY A 182 12.53 27.78 -4.68
N VAL A 183 12.32 26.91 -5.67
CA VAL A 183 11.13 26.94 -6.52
C VAL A 183 9.96 26.54 -5.64
N MET A 184 9.33 27.54 -5.02
CA MET A 184 8.05 27.42 -4.32
C MET A 184 6.97 27.15 -5.36
N LEU A 185 6.62 25.87 -5.53
CA LEU A 185 5.41 25.46 -6.23
C LEU A 185 4.22 25.79 -5.31
N THR A 186 3.72 27.01 -5.41
CA THR A 186 2.54 27.48 -4.66
C THR A 186 1.29 26.76 -5.18
N LEU A 187 0.93 25.64 -4.57
CA LEU A 187 -0.38 25.01 -4.76
C LEU A 187 -1.41 25.88 -4.03
N VAL A 188 -2.07 26.79 -4.75
CA VAL A 188 -3.20 27.57 -4.22
C VAL A 188 -4.41 26.65 -4.13
N VAL A 189 -4.66 26.09 -2.94
CA VAL A 189 -5.91 25.41 -2.61
C VAL A 189 -6.94 26.48 -2.23
N THR A 190 -7.85 26.79 -3.15
CA THR A 190 -8.96 27.69 -2.90
C THR A 190 -10.05 26.94 -2.12
N ILE A 191 -10.11 27.11 -0.80
CA ILE A 191 -11.23 26.63 0.02
C ILE A 191 -12.41 27.60 -0.15
N ALA A 192 -13.43 27.19 -0.91
CA ALA A 192 -14.70 27.88 -0.96
C ALA A 192 -15.60 27.43 0.21
N VAL A 193 -15.62 28.19 1.30
CA VAL A 193 -16.63 28.03 2.37
C VAL A 193 -17.91 28.75 1.94
N LEU A 194 -18.92 27.98 1.53
CA LEU A 194 -20.29 28.45 1.34
C LEU A 194 -21.17 27.95 2.49
N THR A 195 -21.13 28.64 3.63
CA THR A 195 -22.20 28.56 4.64
C THR A 195 -23.09 29.78 4.49
N ALA A 196 -24.09 29.69 3.61
CA ALA A 196 -25.19 30.64 3.56
C ALA A 196 -26.11 30.39 4.76
N GLY A 197 -26.11 31.33 5.70
CA GLY A 197 -27.11 31.41 6.75
C GLY A 197 -28.50 31.72 6.16
N SER A 198 -29.52 31.03 6.65
CA SER A 198 -30.91 31.50 6.54
C SER A 198 -31.48 31.67 7.95
N LEU A 199 -31.33 32.88 8.47
CA LEU A 199 -32.17 33.41 9.54
C LEU A 199 -33.52 33.79 8.91
N ARG A 200 -34.60 33.10 9.29
CA ARG A 200 -35.94 33.71 9.25
C ARG A 200 -36.67 33.47 10.56
N ALA A 201 -36.95 34.58 11.22
CA ALA A 201 -37.50 34.68 12.56
C ALA A 201 -39.00 34.33 12.65
N LYS A 202 -39.36 33.80 13.82
CA LYS A 202 -40.57 34.03 14.64
C LYS A 202 -41.94 34.09 13.94
N ARG A 203 -42.81 33.14 14.30
CA ARG A 203 -44.20 33.45 14.63
C ARG A 203 -44.69 32.67 15.86
N THR A 204 -45.08 33.46 16.84
CA THR A 204 -45.71 33.13 18.12
C THR A 204 -47.13 32.55 17.95
N ARG A 205 -47.48 31.51 18.73
CA ARG A 205 -48.83 31.19 19.26
C ARG A 205 -48.65 30.01 20.24
N ALA A 206 -48.67 30.18 21.57
CA ALA A 206 -49.79 30.48 22.48
C ALA A 206 -50.84 29.35 22.56
N GLY A 207 -50.86 28.63 23.71
CA GLY A 207 -51.97 27.86 24.31
C GLY A 207 -52.40 26.58 23.57
N PHE A 208 -52.82 25.48 24.19
CA PHE A 208 -53.38 25.20 25.52
C PHE A 208 -53.42 23.65 25.68
N PRO A 209 -53.27 23.06 26.89
CA PRO A 209 -53.54 21.65 27.12
C PRO A 209 -54.96 21.41 27.64
N VAL A 210 -55.54 20.25 27.30
CA VAL A 210 -56.55 19.53 28.09
C VAL A 210 -56.17 18.05 28.07
#